data_AF-A0A8J3ZEU1-F1
#
_entry.id   AF-A0A8J3ZEU1-F1
#
_cell.length_a   1.000
_cell.length_b   1.000
_cell.length_c   1.000
_cell.angle_alpha   90.00
_cell.angle_beta   90.00
_cell.angle_gamma   90.00
#
_symmetry.space_group_name_H-M   'P 1'
#
loop_
_entity.id
_entity.type
_entity.pdbx_description
1 polymer ?
#
loop_
_entity_poly.entity_id
_entity_poly.type
_entity_poly.pdbx_seq_one_letter_code
_entity_poly.pdbx_strand_id
1 'polypeptide(L)'
;MPAVRATTAAGLPVRSWWDHDGPLAVVLAGIGDRDLVLPVRLPQGPGRRPVLDHYLGDPQRWHKIDLVRHHDPAAPGGWRYEAHLMILGTGHTSAAVLTRRQTAGQIKRRGGVDVNVSNLSVVSLPTDSDPDPGERASGLMASRVACARQPDEALTVERLRQRRRNRALQRSRRASNPTQYRLSKRQQRRADRRHAAGLAAVQVMVPGGPRLVDTAGVPVRAYRRDDLSNTYRSLRGRVAVNGAARTAAGRTRARTTAAALVAVHGPDLTVEDSDIRNWARRWGRRLHIFTPGMLLNALKHETEAVTALRRQHLDRAHTTPNSTADAGMHIRVGLVRAGTWHTAWSQHCLCGRRTPKHLRERRHHCPECGLAGDRDLVAALIGAHTTLTDPARPDTARVDWTAARITLDHYGVATINRALDEGLQGALTESTGTHRPDRHRTGARPRRPQRSTAPPATLAGEDGGGVLGELPVRATHPCHSAPGCGPVHPTTPDETRPAKARTTPERRRRTPRTVGQTRNHSGPRQTGLSIGPNIMIRSGIRPRTRHGENQP
;
A
#
# COMPACT_ATOMS: atom_id res chain seq x y z
N MET A 1 32.37 18.44 -12.64
CA MET A 1 32.44 19.91 -12.55
C MET A 1 32.17 20.30 -11.10
N PRO A 2 33.18 20.67 -10.30
CA PRO A 2 32.93 21.21 -8.97
C PRO A 2 32.18 22.55 -9.11
N ALA A 3 31.05 22.70 -8.43
CA ALA A 3 30.29 23.93 -8.44
C ALA A 3 31.14 25.06 -7.86
N VAL A 4 31.27 26.17 -8.59
CA VAL A 4 31.90 27.40 -8.12
C VAL A 4 31.19 27.82 -6.84
N ARG A 5 31.91 27.78 -5.71
CA ARG A 5 31.36 28.16 -4.41
C ARG A 5 31.12 29.67 -4.43
N ALA A 6 29.88 30.09 -4.22
CA ALA A 6 29.58 31.49 -3.99
C ALA A 6 30.36 31.97 -2.76
N THR A 7 31.08 33.07 -2.91
CA THR A 7 31.69 33.82 -1.81
C THR A 7 30.73 34.93 -1.38
N THR A 8 30.69 35.21 -0.09
CA THR A 8 29.97 36.40 0.40
C THR A 8 30.67 37.67 -0.10
N ALA A 9 30.00 38.82 -0.05
CA ALA A 9 30.60 40.12 -0.38
C ALA A 9 31.88 40.43 0.45
N ALA A 10 32.11 39.71 1.56
CA ALA A 10 33.29 39.82 2.41
C ALA A 10 34.40 38.79 2.08
N GLY A 11 34.30 38.05 0.96
CA GLY A 11 35.29 37.04 0.57
C GLY A 11 35.28 35.76 1.41
N LEU A 12 34.46 35.68 2.45
CA LEU A 12 34.28 34.46 3.23
C LEU A 12 33.49 33.44 2.41
N PRO A 13 33.89 32.15 2.42
CA PRO A 13 33.11 31.10 1.79
C PRO A 13 31.71 31.14 2.40
N VAL A 14 30.67 31.15 1.57
CA VAL A 14 29.30 30.99 2.05
C VAL A 14 29.27 29.63 2.76
N ARG A 15 29.28 29.65 4.09
CA ARG A 15 29.04 28.45 4.89
C ARG A 15 27.63 28.01 4.55
N SER A 16 27.53 26.90 3.83
CA SER A 16 26.27 26.25 3.60
C SER A 16 25.67 25.86 4.95
N TRP A 17 24.36 25.63 5.01
CA TRP A 17 23.72 25.10 6.22
C TRP A 17 24.37 23.78 6.70
N TRP A 18 25.18 23.14 5.85
CA TRP A 18 25.91 21.91 6.14
C TRP A 18 27.28 22.11 6.78
N ASP A 19 27.89 23.29 6.66
CA ASP A 19 29.10 23.66 7.41
C ASP A 19 28.77 24.06 8.86
N HIS A 20 27.51 23.87 9.25
CA HIS A 20 27.00 24.13 10.59
C HIS A 20 27.00 22.82 11.40
N ASP A 21 28.01 22.67 12.25
CA ASP A 21 28.14 21.50 13.15
C ASP A 21 27.19 21.54 14.36
N GLY A 22 26.52 22.67 14.58
CA GLY A 22 25.53 22.85 15.63
C GLY A 22 24.14 22.29 15.27
N PRO A 23 23.20 22.23 16.25
CA PRO A 23 21.83 21.84 15.99
C PRO A 23 21.16 22.83 15.02
N LEU A 24 20.54 22.33 13.96
CA LEU A 24 19.69 23.14 13.10
C LEU A 24 18.41 23.49 13.84
N ALA A 25 17.93 24.72 13.68
CA ALA A 25 16.69 25.18 14.29
C ALA A 25 15.79 25.86 13.25
N VAL A 26 14.48 25.67 13.41
CA VAL A 26 13.47 26.50 12.77
C VAL A 26 13.15 27.63 13.73
N VAL A 27 13.34 28.86 13.27
CA VAL A 27 13.00 30.07 14.01
C VAL A 27 11.69 30.62 13.46
N LEU A 28 10.67 30.62 14.31
CA LEU A 28 9.41 31.29 14.03
C LEU A 28 9.47 32.66 14.70
N ALA A 29 9.76 33.68 13.90
CA ALA A 29 9.90 35.05 14.38
C ALA A 29 8.53 35.71 14.63
N GLY A 30 8.48 36.60 15.63
CA GLY A 30 7.28 37.42 15.89
C GLY A 30 6.07 36.65 16.43
N ILE A 31 6.28 35.54 17.15
CA ILE A 31 5.22 34.87 17.90
C ILE A 31 5.05 35.62 19.24
N GLY A 32 4.22 36.67 19.21
CA GLY A 32 4.14 37.64 20.31
C GLY A 32 5.39 38.51 20.36
N ASP A 33 5.92 38.77 21.56
CA ASP A 33 7.13 39.60 21.76
C ASP A 33 8.44 38.79 21.71
N ARG A 34 8.39 37.51 21.30
CA ARG A 34 9.55 36.61 21.31
C ARG A 34 9.61 35.73 20.07
N ASP A 35 10.82 35.30 19.74
CA ASP A 35 11.05 34.28 18.72
C ASP A 35 10.92 32.88 19.34
N LEU A 36 10.23 31.99 18.63
CA LEU A 36 10.17 30.58 18.98
C LEU A 36 11.23 29.81 18.20
N VAL A 37 12.26 29.32 18.90
CA VAL A 37 13.35 28.54 18.32
C VAL A 37 13.11 27.05 18.57
N LEU A 38 12.93 26.28 17.50
CA LEU A 38 12.67 24.84 17.58
C LEU A 38 13.84 24.07 16.98
N PRO A 39 14.60 23.27 17.76
CA PRO A 39 15.63 22.42 17.19
C PRO A 39 15.00 21.36 16.29
N VAL A 40 15.53 21.21 15.08
CA VAL A 40 15.06 20.26 14.07
C VAL A 40 16.12 19.20 13.83
N ARG A 41 15.68 17.95 13.94
CA ARG A 41 16.50 16.79 13.54
C ARG A 41 16.24 16.51 12.07
N LEU A 42 17.26 16.70 11.24
CA LEU A 42 17.17 16.27 9.85
C LEU A 42 17.16 14.75 9.75
N PRO A 43 16.46 14.17 8.76
CA PRO A 43 16.53 12.75 8.45
C PRO A 43 17.98 12.28 8.28
N GLN A 44 18.42 11.35 9.11
CA GLN A 44 19.76 10.77 9.07
C GLN A 44 19.81 9.50 8.21
N GLY A 45 20.98 9.19 7.66
CA GLY A 45 21.28 7.95 6.91
C GLY A 45 21.92 8.18 5.54
N PRO A 46 22.65 7.18 4.99
CA PRO A 46 23.49 7.35 3.80
C PRO A 46 22.73 7.77 2.54
N GLY A 47 21.44 7.43 2.42
CA GLY A 47 20.59 7.85 1.30
C GLY A 47 19.85 9.17 1.50
N ARG A 48 20.02 9.86 2.64
CA ARG A 48 19.28 11.10 2.94
C ARG A 48 20.02 12.36 2.49
N ARG A 49 21.35 12.32 2.46
CA ARG A 49 22.18 13.48 2.08
C ARG A 49 21.80 14.07 0.71
N PRO A 50 21.74 13.29 -0.38
CA PRO A 50 21.35 13.86 -1.68
C PRO A 50 19.94 14.47 -1.70
N VAL A 51 19.04 13.95 -0.86
CA VAL A 51 17.67 14.47 -0.73
C VAL A 51 17.69 15.82 0.01
N LEU A 52 18.47 15.92 1.08
CA LEU A 52 18.64 17.17 1.83
C LEU A 52 19.34 18.22 0.99
N ASP A 53 20.41 17.86 0.30
CA ASP A 53 21.13 18.77 -0.60
C ASP A 53 20.20 19.30 -1.70
N HIS A 54 19.36 18.43 -2.29
CA HIS A 54 18.39 18.82 -3.31
C HIS A 54 17.34 19.81 -2.82
N TYR A 55 16.86 19.70 -1.57
CA TYR A 55 15.80 20.59 -1.08
C TYR A 55 16.30 21.78 -0.29
N LEU A 56 17.32 21.61 0.55
CA LEU A 56 17.84 22.66 1.43
C LEU A 56 19.00 23.44 0.80
N GLY A 57 19.70 22.86 -0.18
CA GLY A 57 20.80 23.53 -0.88
C GLY A 57 20.35 24.64 -1.84
N ASP A 58 19.06 24.70 -2.17
CA ASP A 58 18.48 25.69 -3.08
C ASP A 58 17.22 26.32 -2.46
N PRO A 59 17.33 27.55 -1.92
CA PRO A 59 16.22 28.27 -1.30
C PRO A 59 15.03 28.50 -2.22
N GLN A 60 15.22 28.50 -3.54
CA GLN A 60 14.12 28.74 -4.49
C GLN A 60 13.20 27.51 -4.66
N ARG A 61 13.61 26.34 -4.16
CA ARG A 61 12.83 25.09 -4.30
C ARG A 61 11.73 24.93 -3.28
N TRP A 62 11.78 25.65 -2.17
CA TRP A 62 10.81 25.53 -1.09
C TRP A 62 10.21 26.88 -0.73
N HIS A 63 8.97 26.84 -0.26
CA HIS A 63 8.18 28.05 -0.02
C HIS A 63 7.99 28.34 1.47
N LYS A 64 7.65 27.31 2.24
CA LYS A 64 7.32 27.45 3.66
C LYS A 64 7.59 26.18 4.43
N ILE A 65 7.66 26.33 5.75
CA ILE A 65 7.75 25.24 6.72
C ILE A 65 6.44 25.18 7.51
N ASP A 66 5.72 24.07 7.41
CA ASP A 66 4.53 23.81 8.21
C ASP A 66 4.92 22.99 9.46
N LEU A 67 4.55 23.48 10.64
CA LEU A 67 4.72 22.71 11.88
C LEU A 67 3.51 21.80 12.09
N VAL A 68 3.70 20.50 11.92
CA VAL A 68 2.64 19.50 12.06
C VAL A 68 2.82 18.79 13.38
N ARG A 69 1.75 18.73 14.18
CA ARG A 69 1.71 17.84 15.35
C ARG A 69 0.85 16.62 15.05
N HIS A 70 1.31 15.45 15.48
CA HIS A 70 0.50 14.24 15.49
C HIS A 70 0.63 13.51 16.82
N HIS A 71 -0.45 12.83 17.20
CA HIS A 71 -0.50 12.12 18.46
C HIS A 71 0.41 10.89 18.39
N ASP A 72 1.45 10.87 19.23
CA ASP A 72 2.40 9.77 19.36
C ASP A 72 2.44 9.34 20.84
N PRO A 73 1.80 8.22 21.21
CA PRO A 73 1.81 7.73 22.58
C PRO A 73 3.21 7.40 23.13
N ALA A 74 4.21 7.25 22.25
CA ALA A 74 5.59 6.97 22.65
C ALA A 74 6.41 8.25 22.89
N ALA A 75 5.94 9.41 22.43
CA ALA A 75 6.61 10.68 22.64
C ALA A 75 6.30 11.25 24.04
N PRO A 76 7.24 11.95 24.69
CA PRO A 76 6.95 12.73 25.89
C PRO A 76 5.77 13.69 25.65
N GLY A 77 4.79 13.70 26.56
CA GLY A 77 3.57 14.50 26.41
C GLY A 77 2.55 13.97 25.38
N GLY A 78 2.80 12.82 24.74
CA GLY A 78 1.85 12.16 23.84
C GLY A 78 1.76 12.76 22.43
N TRP A 79 2.65 13.70 22.09
CA TRP A 79 2.66 14.41 20.80
C TRP A 79 4.07 14.39 20.19
N ARG A 80 4.11 14.18 18.89
CA ARG A 80 5.31 14.39 18.07
C ARG A 80 5.06 15.56 17.13
N TYR A 81 6.06 16.42 17.02
CA TYR A 81 6.06 17.59 16.14
C TYR A 81 7.02 17.32 14.98
N GLU A 82 6.60 17.67 13.78
CA GLU A 82 7.38 17.52 12.55
C GLU A 82 7.36 18.86 11.81
N ALA A 83 8.52 19.30 11.31
CA ALA A 83 8.62 20.42 10.38
C ALA A 83 8.51 19.87 8.95
N HIS A 84 7.47 20.25 8.23
CA HIS A 84 7.21 19.82 6.86
C HIS A 84 7.61 20.94 5.91
N LEU A 85 8.55 20.67 5.01
CA LEU A 85 8.99 21.62 4.01
C LEU A 85 8.09 21.54 2.78
N MET A 86 7.43 22.64 2.41
CA MET A 86 6.62 22.71 1.19
C MET A 86 7.53 23.00 -0.01
N ILE A 87 7.61 22.04 -0.94
CA ILE A 87 8.43 22.12 -2.15
C ILE A 87 7.58 22.59 -3.33
N LEU A 88 8.06 23.58 -4.09
CA LEU A 88 7.42 24.09 -5.31
C LEU A 88 8.00 23.48 -6.59
N GLY A 89 9.18 22.87 -6.52
CA GLY A 89 9.87 22.26 -7.66
C GLY A 89 9.62 20.75 -7.81
N THR A 90 10.38 20.14 -8.73
CA THR A 90 10.37 18.70 -8.92
C THR A 90 10.92 17.98 -7.69
N GLY A 91 10.28 16.85 -7.36
CA GLY A 91 10.76 15.98 -6.30
C GLY A 91 12.15 15.44 -6.62
N HIS A 92 12.96 15.22 -5.58
CA HIS A 92 14.26 14.59 -5.70
C HIS A 92 14.13 13.20 -6.36
N THR A 93 14.93 12.97 -7.39
CA THR A 93 15.13 11.65 -8.01
C THR A 93 16.60 11.29 -7.88
N SER A 94 16.90 10.12 -7.30
CA SER A 94 18.29 9.70 -7.14
C SER A 94 18.95 9.41 -8.49
N ALA A 95 20.27 9.56 -8.58
CA ALA A 95 21.04 9.25 -9.78
C ALA A 95 20.76 7.83 -10.28
N ALA A 96 20.74 6.83 -9.39
CA ALA A 96 20.42 5.44 -9.76
C ALA A 96 19.02 5.28 -10.39
N VAL A 97 18.01 6.02 -9.90
CA VAL A 97 16.67 6.00 -10.50
C VAL A 97 16.65 6.70 -11.84
N LEU A 98 17.38 7.82 -12.00
CA LEU A 98 17.53 8.50 -13.28
C LEU A 98 18.20 7.59 -14.32
N THR A 99 19.34 6.97 -13.98
CA THR A 99 20.04 6.02 -14.86
C THR A 99 19.12 4.87 -15.25
N ARG A 100 18.43 4.24 -14.29
CA ARG A 100 17.48 3.17 -14.60
C ARG A 100 16.38 3.63 -15.57
N ARG A 101 15.81 4.82 -15.36
CA ARG A 101 14.76 5.35 -16.23
C ARG A 101 15.28 5.72 -17.61
N GLN A 102 16.52 6.21 -17.72
CA GLN A 102 17.17 6.47 -19.00
C GLN A 102 17.39 5.17 -19.78
N THR A 103 17.92 4.13 -19.13
CA THR A 103 18.04 2.79 -19.72
C THR A 103 16.67 2.24 -20.15
N ALA A 104 15.66 2.33 -19.28
CA ALA A 104 14.32 1.87 -19.62
C ALA A 104 13.69 2.66 -20.78
N GLY A 105 14.02 3.96 -20.93
CA GLY A 105 13.56 4.79 -22.03
C GLY A 105 14.18 4.44 -23.39
N GLN A 106 15.27 3.67 -23.40
CA GLN A 106 15.88 3.12 -24.62
C GLN A 106 15.23 1.81 -25.06
N ILE A 107 14.41 1.19 -24.21
CA ILE A 107 13.74 -0.09 -24.51
C ILE A 107 12.62 0.16 -25.53
N LYS A 108 12.83 -0.31 -26.75
CA LYS A 108 11.90 -0.20 -27.88
C LYS A 108 10.95 -1.40 -27.91
N ARG A 109 10.02 -1.43 -26.96
CA ARG A 109 9.08 -2.55 -26.80
C ARG A 109 7.67 -2.03 -26.55
N ARG A 110 6.69 -2.69 -27.16
CA ARG A 110 5.26 -2.47 -26.91
C ARG A 110 4.73 -3.60 -26.05
N GLY A 111 4.02 -3.26 -24.97
CA GLY A 111 3.49 -4.25 -24.04
C GLY A 111 2.00 -4.11 -23.78
N GLY A 112 1.38 -5.23 -23.44
CA GLY A 112 0.04 -5.27 -22.85
C GLY A 112 0.10 -5.77 -21.42
N VAL A 113 -0.85 -5.31 -20.61
CA VAL A 113 -0.95 -5.56 -19.18
C VAL A 113 -2.35 -6.06 -18.86
N ASP A 114 -2.47 -7.34 -18.52
CA ASP A 114 -3.70 -7.89 -17.95
C ASP A 114 -3.65 -7.81 -16.42
N VAL A 115 -4.75 -7.36 -15.82
CA VAL A 115 -4.83 -7.12 -14.38
C VAL A 115 -5.98 -7.92 -13.82
N ASN A 116 -5.73 -8.59 -12.70
CA ASN A 116 -6.72 -9.33 -11.97
C ASN A 116 -6.73 -8.94 -10.49
N VAL A 117 -7.63 -9.56 -9.72
CA VAL A 117 -7.74 -9.35 -8.27
C VAL A 117 -6.51 -9.86 -7.51
N SER A 118 -5.77 -10.82 -8.08
CA SER A 118 -4.67 -11.56 -7.42
C SER A 118 -3.33 -11.51 -8.14
N ASN A 119 -3.29 -11.05 -9.40
CA ASN A 119 -2.10 -11.01 -10.23
C ASN A 119 -2.19 -9.87 -11.25
N LEU A 120 -1.04 -9.55 -11.83
CA LEU A 120 -0.84 -8.68 -12.98
C LEU A 120 0.12 -9.41 -13.92
N SER A 121 -0.25 -9.50 -15.19
CA SER A 121 0.49 -10.18 -16.24
C SER A 121 0.91 -9.14 -17.27
N VAL A 122 2.19 -9.11 -17.65
CA VAL A 122 2.72 -8.21 -18.68
C VAL A 122 3.37 -9.03 -19.76
N VAL A 123 3.03 -8.75 -21.02
CA VAL A 123 3.69 -9.34 -22.18
C VAL A 123 4.09 -8.22 -23.11
N SER A 124 5.33 -8.24 -23.61
CA SER A 124 5.80 -7.25 -24.56
C SER A 124 6.66 -7.84 -25.66
N LEU A 125 6.66 -7.12 -26.78
CA LEU A 125 7.33 -7.46 -28.04
C LEU A 125 8.21 -6.28 -28.47
N PRO A 126 9.28 -6.49 -29.24
CA PRO A 126 10.04 -5.40 -29.85
C PRO A 126 9.13 -4.57 -30.77
N THR A 127 9.37 -3.26 -30.86
CA THR A 127 8.70 -2.39 -31.84
C THR A 127 9.42 -2.34 -33.17
N ASP A 128 10.73 -2.59 -33.18
CA ASP A 128 11.53 -2.58 -34.39
C ASP A 128 11.24 -3.86 -35.19
N SER A 129 10.97 -3.67 -36.49
CA SER A 129 10.38 -4.67 -37.38
C SER A 129 11.37 -5.71 -37.91
N ASP A 130 12.65 -5.57 -37.56
CA ASP A 130 13.73 -6.42 -38.07
C ASP A 130 14.40 -7.18 -36.91
N PRO A 131 13.73 -8.21 -36.38
CA PRO A 131 14.37 -9.10 -35.43
C PRO A 131 15.44 -9.89 -36.18
N ASP A 132 16.70 -9.71 -35.76
CA ASP A 132 17.80 -10.55 -36.19
C ASP A 132 17.34 -12.03 -36.10
N PRO A 133 17.44 -12.84 -37.18
CA PRO A 133 16.93 -14.21 -37.20
C PRO A 133 17.42 -15.10 -36.04
N GLY A 134 18.55 -14.77 -35.41
CA GLY A 134 19.06 -15.43 -34.20
C GLY A 134 18.34 -15.06 -32.88
N GLU A 135 17.64 -13.93 -32.82
CA GLU A 135 16.91 -13.44 -31.63
C GLU A 135 15.40 -13.79 -31.62
N ARG A 136 14.91 -14.54 -32.63
CA ARG A 136 13.48 -14.85 -32.80
C ARG A 136 12.81 -15.51 -31.59
N ALA A 137 13.53 -16.20 -30.71
CA ALA A 137 12.97 -16.73 -29.45
C ALA A 137 13.10 -15.75 -28.26
N SER A 138 14.06 -14.83 -28.30
CA SER A 138 14.41 -13.91 -27.20
C SER A 138 13.59 -12.60 -27.22
N GLY A 139 12.92 -12.29 -28.33
CA GLY A 139 12.20 -11.03 -28.49
C GLY A 139 10.93 -10.89 -27.64
N LEU A 140 10.23 -11.99 -27.32
CA LEU A 140 9.00 -11.98 -26.51
C LEU A 140 9.36 -12.07 -25.02
N MET A 141 8.88 -11.12 -24.20
CA MET A 141 9.05 -11.22 -22.74
C MET A 141 7.70 -11.23 -22.05
N ALA A 142 7.57 -12.13 -21.09
CA ALA A 142 6.41 -12.29 -20.25
C ALA A 142 6.82 -12.17 -18.77
N SER A 143 6.10 -11.35 -18.00
CA SER A 143 6.26 -11.23 -16.55
C SER A 143 4.94 -11.45 -15.86
N ARG A 144 4.97 -12.15 -14.72
CA ARG A 144 3.80 -12.31 -13.85
C ARG A 144 4.10 -11.81 -12.44
N VAL A 145 3.37 -10.78 -12.02
CA VAL A 145 3.34 -10.33 -10.64
C VAL A 145 2.13 -10.95 -9.97
N ALA A 146 2.33 -12.01 -9.19
CA ALA A 146 1.29 -12.55 -8.34
C ALA A 146 1.51 -12.09 -6.89
N CYS A 147 0.44 -12.05 -6.10
CA CYS A 147 0.66 -12.17 -4.67
C CYS A 147 1.37 -13.51 -4.45
N ALA A 148 2.61 -13.48 -3.95
CA ALA A 148 3.25 -14.70 -3.44
C ALA A 148 2.20 -15.42 -2.59
N ARG A 149 2.04 -16.73 -2.78
CA ARG A 149 1.25 -17.56 -1.87
C ARG A 149 1.91 -17.40 -0.50
N GLN A 150 1.54 -16.36 0.24
CA GLN A 150 1.81 -16.35 1.65
C GLN A 150 1.17 -17.62 2.17
N PRO A 151 1.88 -18.45 2.94
CA PRO A 151 1.25 -19.58 3.57
C PRO A 151 0.00 -19.05 4.25
N ASP A 152 -1.15 -19.69 4.00
CA ASP A 152 -2.46 -19.24 4.49
C ASP A 152 -2.42 -18.96 6.01
N GLU A 153 -1.48 -19.59 6.69
CA GLU A 153 -1.05 -19.33 8.07
C GLU A 153 -0.67 -17.88 8.36
N ALA A 154 0.20 -17.22 7.58
CA ALA A 154 0.65 -15.86 7.85
C ALA A 154 -0.52 -14.86 7.74
N LEU A 155 -1.36 -15.02 6.71
CA LEU A 155 -2.60 -14.25 6.56
C LEU A 155 -3.58 -14.53 7.70
N THR A 156 -3.69 -15.79 8.14
CA THR A 156 -4.54 -16.19 9.26
C THR A 156 -4.06 -15.60 10.57
N VAL A 157 -2.76 -15.65 10.85
CA VAL A 157 -2.12 -15.04 12.03
C VAL A 157 -2.37 -13.53 12.04
N GLU A 158 -2.19 -12.84 10.92
CA GLU A 158 -2.46 -11.40 10.87
C GLU A 158 -3.95 -11.07 11.02
N ARG A 159 -4.85 -11.89 10.46
CA ARG A 159 -6.30 -11.75 10.68
C ARG A 159 -6.66 -11.93 12.15
N LEU A 160 -6.08 -12.92 12.83
CA LEU A 160 -6.27 -13.14 14.26
C LEU A 160 -5.73 -11.97 15.07
N ARG A 161 -4.54 -11.44 14.75
CA ARG A 161 -3.98 -10.23 15.37
C ARG A 161 -4.91 -9.03 15.18
N GLN A 162 -5.43 -8.80 13.98
CA GLN A 162 -6.36 -7.71 13.72
C GLN A 162 -7.67 -7.87 14.50
N ARG A 163 -8.24 -9.09 14.55
CA ARG A 163 -9.44 -9.38 15.35
C ARG A 163 -9.18 -9.13 16.83
N ARG A 164 -8.02 -9.54 17.37
CA ARG A 164 -7.62 -9.28 18.76
C ARG A 164 -7.51 -7.78 19.05
N ARG A 165 -6.89 -6.99 18.15
CA ARG A 165 -6.80 -5.52 18.25
C ARG A 165 -8.19 -4.86 18.25
N ASN A 166 -9.06 -5.26 17.33
CA ASN A 166 -10.43 -4.73 17.26
C ASN A 166 -11.25 -5.08 18.51
N ARG A 167 -11.12 -6.32 19.01
CA ARG A 167 -11.76 -6.74 20.27
C ARG A 167 -11.23 -5.93 21.47
N ALA A 168 -9.92 -5.67 21.53
CA ALA A 168 -9.34 -4.84 22.59
C ALA A 168 -9.88 -3.39 22.55
N LEU A 169 -9.97 -2.79 21.36
CA LEU A 169 -10.59 -1.47 21.17
C LEU A 169 -12.06 -1.46 21.63
N GLN A 170 -12.83 -2.45 21.22
CA GLN A 170 -14.25 -2.56 21.61
C GLN A 170 -14.41 -2.78 23.11
N ARG A 171 -13.60 -3.65 23.74
CA ARG A 171 -13.61 -3.85 25.19
C ARG A 171 -13.27 -2.58 25.95
N SER A 172 -12.20 -1.88 25.54
CA SER A 172 -11.79 -0.63 26.18
C SER A 172 -12.86 0.46 26.06
N ARG A 173 -13.53 0.58 24.91
CA ARG A 173 -14.66 1.50 24.73
C ARG A 173 -15.85 1.15 25.63
N ARG A 174 -16.23 -0.13 25.69
CA ARG A 174 -17.33 -0.62 26.54
C ARG A 174 -17.06 -0.40 28.03
N ALA A 175 -15.82 -0.63 28.46
CA ALA A 175 -15.40 -0.40 29.84
C ALA A 175 -15.56 1.07 30.25
N SER A 176 -15.27 2.01 29.33
CA SER A 176 -15.44 3.45 29.58
C SER A 176 -16.89 3.94 29.41
N ASN A 177 -17.80 3.13 28.87
CA ASN A 177 -19.17 3.51 28.57
C ASN A 177 -20.18 2.39 28.94
N PRO A 178 -20.13 1.80 30.15
CA PRO A 178 -20.87 0.58 30.45
C PRO A 178 -22.40 0.77 30.33
N THR A 179 -22.91 1.94 30.71
CA THR A 179 -24.35 2.27 30.65
C THR A 179 -24.92 2.30 29.24
N GLN A 180 -24.07 2.34 28.20
CA GLN A 180 -24.51 2.39 26.80
C GLN A 180 -24.64 0.99 26.17
N TYR A 181 -24.33 -0.08 26.89
CA TYR A 181 -24.32 -1.44 26.36
C TYR A 181 -25.16 -2.38 27.22
N ARG A 182 -25.87 -3.30 26.57
CA ARG A 182 -26.57 -4.39 27.28
C ARG A 182 -25.57 -5.41 27.79
N LEU A 183 -25.97 -6.16 28.82
CA LEU A 183 -25.29 -7.40 29.18
C LEU A 183 -25.38 -8.40 28.01
N SER A 184 -24.34 -9.22 27.85
CA SER A 184 -24.41 -10.36 26.93
C SER A 184 -25.41 -11.39 27.45
N LYS A 185 -25.96 -12.25 26.57
CA LYS A 185 -26.86 -13.36 26.98
C LYS A 185 -26.26 -14.20 28.12
N ARG A 186 -24.95 -14.45 28.10
CA ARG A 186 -24.24 -15.19 29.17
C ARG A 186 -24.15 -14.41 30.48
N GLN A 187 -23.90 -13.10 30.41
CA GLN A 187 -23.88 -12.23 31.58
C GLN A 187 -25.28 -12.09 32.20
N GLN A 188 -26.32 -11.95 31.37
CA GLN A 188 -27.71 -11.91 31.81
C GLN A 188 -28.10 -13.22 32.52
N ARG A 189 -27.93 -14.38 31.86
CA ARG A 189 -28.19 -15.69 32.47
C ARG A 189 -27.45 -15.91 33.79
N ARG A 190 -26.23 -15.36 33.92
CA ARG A 190 -25.47 -15.44 35.18
C ARG A 190 -26.10 -14.55 36.25
N ALA A 191 -26.53 -13.34 35.90
CA ALA A 191 -27.23 -12.46 36.81
C ALA A 191 -28.56 -13.09 37.27
N ASP A 192 -29.34 -13.63 36.33
CA ASP A 192 -30.63 -14.28 36.60
C ASP A 192 -30.45 -15.48 37.54
N ARG A 193 -29.47 -16.36 37.28
CA ARG A 193 -29.17 -17.50 38.16
C ARG A 193 -28.76 -17.09 39.57
N ARG A 194 -28.04 -15.97 39.71
CA ARG A 194 -27.64 -15.47 41.03
C ARG A 194 -28.82 -14.88 41.78
N HIS A 195 -29.65 -14.10 41.08
CA HIS A 195 -30.88 -13.56 41.63
C HIS A 195 -31.81 -14.68 42.11
N ALA A 196 -32.01 -15.72 41.31
CA ALA A 196 -32.81 -16.88 41.69
C ALA A 196 -32.25 -17.63 42.92
N ALA A 197 -30.94 -17.52 43.19
CA ALA A 197 -30.28 -18.10 44.34
C ALA A 197 -30.20 -17.13 45.55
N GLY A 198 -30.88 -15.98 45.51
CA GLY A 198 -30.80 -14.95 46.57
C GLY A 198 -29.44 -14.27 46.69
N LEU A 199 -28.55 -14.45 45.70
CA LEU A 199 -27.20 -13.89 45.71
C LEU A 199 -27.17 -12.52 45.01
N ALA A 200 -26.43 -11.57 45.58
CA ALA A 200 -26.22 -10.25 44.97
C ALA A 200 -25.65 -10.35 43.55
N ALA A 201 -26.12 -9.46 42.66
CA ALA A 201 -25.68 -9.40 41.27
C ALA A 201 -24.17 -9.11 41.18
N VAL A 202 -23.46 -9.82 40.30
CA VAL A 202 -22.04 -9.52 40.04
C VAL A 202 -21.94 -8.21 39.27
N GLN A 203 -21.18 -7.26 39.80
CA GLN A 203 -20.91 -6.01 39.09
C GLN A 203 -20.12 -6.32 37.80
N VAL A 204 -20.72 -6.01 36.66
CA VAL A 204 -20.10 -6.24 35.35
C VAL A 204 -19.42 -4.96 34.86
N MET A 205 -18.09 -4.91 34.97
CA MET A 205 -17.31 -3.74 34.52
C MET A 205 -17.31 -3.54 33.00
N VAL A 206 -17.46 -4.61 32.22
CA VAL A 206 -17.44 -4.55 30.74
C VAL A 206 -18.61 -5.33 30.15
N PRO A 207 -19.72 -4.66 29.80
CA PRO A 207 -20.87 -5.32 29.18
C PRO A 207 -20.50 -5.93 27.82
N GLY A 208 -20.84 -7.20 27.63
CA GLY A 208 -20.53 -7.98 26.43
C GLY A 208 -21.61 -7.93 25.35
N GLY A 209 -22.77 -7.34 25.63
CA GLY A 209 -23.92 -7.30 24.71
C GLY A 209 -23.84 -6.22 23.63
N PRO A 210 -24.86 -6.08 22.79
CA PRO A 210 -24.95 -4.99 21.82
C PRO A 210 -25.11 -3.63 22.52
N ARG A 211 -24.88 -2.56 21.77
CA ARG A 211 -25.15 -1.19 22.23
C ARG A 211 -26.66 -1.00 22.39
N LEU A 212 -27.07 -0.16 23.34
CA LEU A 212 -28.45 0.28 23.45
C LEU A 212 -28.84 1.07 22.19
N VAL A 213 -29.95 0.68 21.59
CA VAL A 213 -30.57 1.34 20.45
C VAL A 213 -31.99 1.72 20.81
N ASP A 214 -32.50 2.79 20.22
CA ASP A 214 -33.90 3.18 20.29
C ASP A 214 -34.80 2.26 19.44
N THR A 215 -36.10 2.58 19.39
CA THR A 215 -37.09 1.85 18.59
C THR A 215 -36.82 1.92 17.09
N ALA A 216 -36.09 2.93 16.61
CA ALA A 216 -35.66 3.07 15.22
C ALA A 216 -34.35 2.31 14.91
N GLY A 217 -33.76 1.62 15.89
CA GLY A 217 -32.48 0.91 15.75
C GLY A 217 -31.26 1.83 15.76
N VAL A 218 -31.43 3.11 16.10
CA VAL A 218 -30.36 4.10 16.20
C VAL A 218 -29.74 4.05 17.60
N PRO A 219 -28.40 4.14 17.74
CA PRO A 219 -27.78 4.16 19.06
C PRO A 219 -28.29 5.32 19.92
N VAL A 220 -28.81 5.01 21.13
CA VAL A 220 -29.36 6.00 22.08
C VAL A 220 -28.39 7.16 22.33
N ARG A 221 -27.09 6.85 22.41
CA ARG A 221 -26.00 7.83 22.35
C ARG A 221 -25.16 7.54 21.11
N ALA A 222 -24.85 8.58 20.32
CA ALA A 222 -23.98 8.45 19.16
C ALA A 222 -22.53 8.16 19.56
N TYR A 223 -21.83 7.31 18.80
CA TYR A 223 -20.43 6.89 19.06
C TYR A 223 -19.42 8.03 19.20
N ARG A 224 -19.69 9.20 18.61
CA ARG A 224 -18.84 10.40 18.71
C ARG A 224 -18.90 11.06 20.09
N ARG A 225 -19.93 10.76 20.88
CA ARG A 225 -20.10 11.25 22.26
C ARG A 225 -19.62 10.22 23.30
N ASP A 226 -18.93 9.15 22.89
CA ASP A 226 -18.39 8.17 23.84
C ASP A 226 -17.24 8.78 24.65
N ASP A 227 -17.18 8.44 25.94
CA ASP A 227 -16.04 8.75 26.80
C ASP A 227 -14.93 7.75 26.48
N LEU A 228 -13.84 8.24 25.86
CA LEU A 228 -12.75 7.40 25.38
C LEU A 228 -11.57 7.45 26.36
N SER A 229 -11.27 6.32 27.01
CA SER A 229 -10.09 6.18 27.87
C SER A 229 -8.77 6.39 27.13
N ASN A 230 -7.71 6.77 27.86
CA ASN A 230 -6.35 6.89 27.33
C ASN A 230 -5.87 5.57 26.69
N THR A 231 -6.23 4.42 27.28
CA THR A 231 -5.98 3.10 26.71
C THR A 231 -6.63 2.91 25.33
N TYR A 232 -7.89 3.33 25.17
CA TYR A 232 -8.57 3.28 23.86
C TYR A 232 -7.86 4.16 22.83
N ARG A 233 -7.54 5.40 23.19
CA ARG A 233 -6.85 6.36 22.32
C ARG A 233 -5.49 5.85 21.88
N SER A 234 -4.69 5.34 22.83
CA SER A 234 -3.38 4.72 22.55
C SER A 234 -3.48 3.48 21.66
N LEU A 235 -4.43 2.57 21.92
CA LEU A 235 -4.68 1.41 21.05
C LEU A 235 -5.08 1.84 19.63
N ARG A 236 -5.93 2.85 19.50
CA ARG A 236 -6.37 3.37 18.20
C ARG A 236 -5.21 4.02 17.45
N GLY A 237 -4.38 4.80 18.15
CA GLY A 237 -3.14 5.37 17.61
C GLY A 237 -2.21 4.29 17.05
N ARG A 238 -1.96 3.22 17.82
CA ARG A 238 -1.17 2.07 17.34
C ARG A 238 -1.78 1.38 16.12
N VAL A 239 -3.11 1.23 16.06
CA VAL A 239 -3.77 0.66 14.87
C VAL A 239 -3.61 1.58 13.65
N ALA A 240 -3.73 2.89 13.83
CA ALA A 240 -3.53 3.87 12.77
C ALA A 240 -2.09 3.85 12.24
N VAL A 241 -1.09 3.90 13.13
CA VAL A 241 0.35 3.82 12.76
C VAL A 241 0.66 2.54 12.00
N ASN A 242 0.20 1.38 12.48
CA ASN A 242 0.38 0.10 11.78
C ASN A 242 -0.30 0.09 10.40
N GLY A 243 -1.47 0.71 10.29
CA GLY A 243 -2.18 0.87 9.01
C GLY A 243 -1.39 1.74 8.03
N ALA A 244 -0.90 2.89 8.49
CA ALA A 244 -0.07 3.80 7.70
C ALA A 244 1.23 3.14 7.23
N ALA A 245 1.92 2.44 8.14
CA ALA A 245 3.14 1.70 7.81
C ALA A 245 2.89 0.62 6.75
N ARG A 246 1.77 -0.11 6.85
CA ARG A 246 1.36 -1.11 5.83
C ARG A 246 1.09 -0.46 4.48
N THR A 247 0.35 0.65 4.44
CA THR A 247 0.08 1.39 3.19
C THR A 247 1.37 1.95 2.60
N ALA A 248 2.30 2.46 3.42
CA ALA A 248 3.60 2.90 2.97
C ALA A 248 4.42 1.75 2.36
N ALA A 249 4.51 0.61 3.04
CA ALA A 249 5.18 -0.58 2.52
C ALA A 249 4.56 -1.07 1.20
N GLY A 250 3.23 -1.08 1.10
CA GLY A 250 2.52 -1.43 -0.14
C GLY A 250 2.83 -0.48 -1.30
N ARG A 251 2.90 0.84 -1.04
CA ARG A 251 3.32 1.83 -2.04
C ARG A 251 4.77 1.67 -2.48
N THR A 252 5.69 1.42 -1.54
CA THR A 252 7.10 1.17 -1.86
C THR A 252 7.23 -0.07 -2.75
N ARG A 253 6.60 -1.17 -2.37
CA ARG A 253 6.58 -2.41 -3.17
C ARG A 253 6.02 -2.15 -4.57
N ALA A 254 4.85 -1.50 -4.66
CA ALA A 254 4.24 -1.16 -5.95
C ALA A 254 5.19 -0.35 -6.85
N ARG A 255 5.94 0.62 -6.29
CA ARG A 255 6.95 1.40 -7.03
C ARG A 255 8.13 0.55 -7.48
N THR A 256 8.66 -0.31 -6.60
CA THR A 256 9.76 -1.23 -6.94
C THR A 256 9.34 -2.19 -8.06
N THR A 257 8.17 -2.82 -7.93
CA THR A 257 7.62 -3.72 -8.94
C THR A 257 7.37 -3.00 -10.26
N ALA A 258 6.75 -1.81 -10.23
CA ALA A 258 6.53 -1.00 -11.43
C ALA A 258 7.85 -0.65 -12.14
N ALA A 259 8.86 -0.24 -11.38
CA ALA A 259 10.20 0.03 -11.91
C ALA A 259 10.83 -1.19 -12.57
N ALA A 260 10.73 -2.36 -11.95
CA ALA A 260 11.25 -3.60 -12.53
C ALA A 260 10.49 -3.99 -13.81
N LEU A 261 9.17 -3.86 -13.83
CA LEU A 261 8.37 -4.12 -15.04
C LEU A 261 8.75 -3.18 -16.19
N VAL A 262 8.85 -1.87 -15.95
CA VAL A 262 9.22 -0.89 -16.98
C VAL A 262 10.66 -1.10 -17.46
N ALA A 263 11.57 -1.53 -16.59
CA ALA A 263 12.94 -1.89 -16.96
C ALA A 263 13.04 -3.13 -17.86
N VAL A 264 12.02 -4.00 -17.91
CA VAL A 264 11.98 -5.18 -18.78
C VAL A 264 11.14 -4.94 -20.03
N HIS A 265 9.96 -4.34 -19.85
CA HIS A 265 8.93 -4.23 -20.89
C HIS A 265 8.93 -2.89 -21.62
N GLY A 266 9.71 -1.91 -21.14
CA GLY A 266 9.68 -0.54 -21.65
C GLY A 266 8.48 0.27 -21.13
N PRO A 267 8.42 1.56 -21.48
CA PRO A 267 7.37 2.47 -21.01
C PRO A 267 6.05 2.36 -21.79
N ASP A 268 6.06 1.77 -22.99
CA ASP A 268 4.94 1.82 -23.92
C ASP A 268 3.98 0.64 -23.68
N LEU A 269 3.13 0.80 -22.66
CA LEU A 269 2.27 -0.25 -22.13
C LEU A 269 0.78 0.06 -22.33
N THR A 270 -0.02 -0.97 -22.61
CA THR A 270 -1.49 -0.88 -22.72
C THR A 270 -2.13 -1.75 -21.66
N VAL A 271 -3.03 -1.20 -20.85
CA VAL A 271 -3.73 -1.94 -19.78
C VAL A 271 -5.23 -1.91 -19.99
N GLU A 272 -5.94 -2.97 -19.60
CA GLU A 272 -7.41 -2.94 -19.57
C GLU A 272 -7.92 -1.81 -18.67
N ASP A 273 -8.96 -1.11 -19.11
CA ASP A 273 -9.68 -0.15 -18.27
C ASP A 273 -10.59 -0.88 -17.28
N SER A 274 -9.95 -1.46 -16.27
CA SER A 274 -10.60 -2.18 -15.19
C SER A 274 -11.17 -1.22 -14.14
N ASP A 275 -12.47 -1.36 -13.82
CA ASP A 275 -13.08 -0.64 -12.70
C ASP A 275 -12.70 -1.28 -11.35
N ILE A 276 -11.55 -0.88 -10.82
CA ILE A 276 -11.05 -1.30 -9.52
C ILE A 276 -12.01 -0.93 -8.37
N ARG A 277 -12.88 0.09 -8.54
CA ARG A 277 -13.89 0.45 -7.53
C ARG A 277 -15.03 -0.58 -7.52
N ASN A 278 -15.49 -1.02 -8.69
CA ASN A 278 -16.40 -2.17 -8.79
C ASN A 278 -15.75 -3.41 -8.15
N TRP A 279 -14.45 -3.60 -8.36
CA TRP A 279 -13.74 -4.73 -7.77
C TRP A 279 -13.66 -4.64 -6.25
N ALA A 280 -13.37 -3.46 -5.70
CA ALA A 280 -13.36 -3.22 -4.27
C ALA A 280 -14.74 -3.49 -3.64
N ARG A 281 -15.84 -3.16 -4.34
CA ARG A 281 -17.20 -3.46 -3.88
C ARG A 281 -17.49 -4.97 -3.85
N ARG A 282 -17.07 -5.71 -4.89
CA ARG A 282 -17.38 -7.15 -5.02
C ARG A 282 -16.47 -8.06 -4.20
N TRP A 283 -15.16 -7.81 -4.22
CA TRP A 283 -14.16 -8.67 -3.58
C TRP A 283 -13.63 -8.11 -2.25
N GLY A 284 -13.95 -6.86 -1.92
CA GLY A 284 -13.71 -6.25 -0.62
C GLY A 284 -12.26 -6.41 -0.16
N ARG A 285 -12.10 -7.09 0.98
CA ARG A 285 -10.81 -7.22 1.65
C ARG A 285 -9.79 -8.10 0.92
N ARG A 286 -10.21 -8.98 0.02
CA ARG A 286 -9.28 -9.81 -0.76
C ARG A 286 -8.44 -8.97 -1.72
N LEU A 287 -9.00 -7.88 -2.23
CA LEU A 287 -8.30 -6.92 -3.10
C LEU A 287 -7.13 -6.21 -2.39
N HIS A 288 -7.19 -6.06 -1.05
CA HIS A 288 -6.15 -5.38 -0.27
C HIS A 288 -4.86 -6.18 -0.09
N ILE A 289 -4.85 -7.48 -0.45
CA ILE A 289 -3.63 -8.29 -0.35
C ILE A 289 -2.69 -7.93 -1.51
N PHE A 290 -3.21 -7.97 -2.74
CA PHE A 290 -2.45 -7.64 -3.95
C PHE A 290 -2.39 -6.13 -4.23
N THR A 291 -3.43 -5.38 -3.88
CA THR A 291 -3.56 -3.93 -4.13
C THR A 291 -3.33 -3.52 -5.59
N PRO A 292 -4.06 -4.09 -6.57
CA PRO A 292 -3.83 -3.84 -8.00
C PRO A 292 -3.90 -2.35 -8.35
N GLY A 293 -4.78 -1.58 -7.70
CA GLY A 293 -4.85 -0.13 -7.91
C GLY A 293 -3.59 0.65 -7.50
N MET A 294 -2.87 0.20 -6.45
CA MET A 294 -1.59 0.82 -6.09
C MET A 294 -0.51 0.49 -7.10
N LEU A 295 -0.46 -0.77 -7.57
CA LEU A 295 0.49 -1.23 -8.58
C LEU A 295 0.28 -0.53 -9.92
N LEU A 296 -0.96 -0.45 -10.41
CA LEU A 296 -1.29 0.26 -11.64
C LEU A 296 -0.98 1.75 -11.59
N ASN A 297 -1.26 2.40 -10.45
CA ASN A 297 -0.90 3.81 -10.29
C ASN A 297 0.63 4.01 -10.26
N ALA A 298 1.37 3.09 -9.63
CA ALA A 298 2.83 3.12 -9.65
C ALA A 298 3.39 2.86 -11.05
N LEU A 299 2.82 1.91 -11.79
CA LEU A 299 3.18 1.61 -13.18
C LEU A 299 2.96 2.83 -14.07
N LYS A 300 1.77 3.45 -13.98
CA LYS A 300 1.45 4.70 -14.68
C LYS A 300 2.52 5.76 -14.43
N HIS A 301 2.80 6.09 -13.17
CA HIS A 301 3.80 7.10 -12.82
C HIS A 301 5.21 6.78 -13.30
N GLU A 302 5.62 5.51 -13.27
CA GLU A 302 6.94 5.13 -13.75
C GLU A 302 7.03 5.23 -15.28
N THR A 303 6.01 4.78 -16.01
CA THR A 303 5.96 4.95 -17.47
C THR A 303 5.98 6.43 -17.87
N GLU A 304 5.17 7.29 -17.22
CA GLU A 304 5.16 8.74 -17.44
C GLU A 304 6.53 9.37 -17.18
N ALA A 305 7.20 8.97 -16.09
CA ALA A 305 8.51 9.49 -15.73
C ALA A 305 9.59 9.08 -16.76
N VAL A 306 9.55 7.83 -17.24
CA VAL A 306 10.45 7.35 -18.28
C VAL A 306 10.20 8.08 -19.60
N THR A 307 8.95 8.21 -20.03
CA THR A 307 8.66 8.88 -21.30
C THR A 307 8.96 10.37 -21.25
N ALA A 308 8.77 11.05 -20.11
CA ALA A 308 9.19 12.44 -19.93
C ALA A 308 10.71 12.60 -20.13
N LEU A 309 11.52 11.69 -19.60
CA LEU A 309 12.97 11.71 -19.80
C LEU A 309 13.36 11.40 -21.25
N ARG A 310 12.68 10.42 -21.89
CA ARG A 310 12.88 10.10 -23.31
C ARG A 310 12.62 11.32 -24.21
N ARG A 311 11.52 12.05 -23.97
CA ARG A 311 11.20 13.30 -24.69
C ARG A 311 12.28 14.36 -24.51
N GLN A 312 12.70 14.62 -23.27
CA GLN A 312 13.77 15.59 -22.98
C GLN A 312 15.09 15.25 -23.71
N HIS A 313 15.41 13.96 -23.87
CA HIS A 313 16.58 13.55 -24.65
C HIS A 313 16.39 13.76 -26.15
N LEU A 314 15.20 13.47 -26.70
CA LEU A 314 14.88 13.69 -28.11
C LEU A 314 14.89 15.19 -28.46
N ASP A 315 14.30 16.04 -27.62
CA ASP A 315 14.26 17.49 -27.82
C ASP A 315 15.68 18.10 -27.89
N ARG A 316 16.62 17.58 -27.08
CA ARG A 316 18.02 18.00 -27.14
C ARG A 316 18.74 17.52 -28.41
N ALA A 317 18.37 16.35 -28.93
CA ALA A 317 18.94 15.82 -30.17
C ALA A 317 18.42 16.56 -31.41
N HIS A 318 17.15 16.98 -31.41
CA HIS A 318 16.48 17.64 -32.53
C HIS A 318 16.70 19.16 -32.59
N THR A 319 17.68 19.70 -31.86
CA THR A 319 18.10 21.10 -32.00
C THR A 319 18.79 21.41 -33.34
N THR A 320 18.80 20.48 -34.29
CA THR A 320 19.13 20.71 -35.71
C THR A 320 17.83 20.90 -36.52
N PRO A 321 17.56 22.11 -37.06
CA PRO A 321 16.22 22.51 -37.49
C PRO A 321 15.69 21.94 -38.83
N ASN A 322 16.20 20.81 -39.35
CA ASN A 322 15.96 20.44 -40.76
C ASN A 322 15.34 19.05 -41.08
N SER A 323 14.77 18.30 -40.14
CA SER A 323 14.07 17.03 -40.50
C SER A 323 12.56 17.09 -40.30
N THR A 324 11.84 17.47 -41.36
CA THR A 324 10.37 17.49 -41.46
C THR A 324 9.73 16.11 -41.71
N ALA A 325 10.48 15.00 -41.61
CA ALA A 325 10.04 13.68 -42.08
C ALA A 325 9.29 12.80 -41.05
N ASP A 326 9.22 13.15 -39.76
CA ASP A 326 8.78 12.21 -38.70
C ASP A 326 7.31 12.36 -38.23
N ALA A 327 6.45 12.95 -39.07
CA ALA A 327 5.06 13.29 -38.70
C ALA A 327 4.07 12.11 -38.56
N GLY A 328 4.48 10.86 -38.80
CA GLY A 328 3.53 9.73 -38.94
C GLY A 328 3.54 8.69 -37.83
N MET A 329 4.63 8.53 -37.08
CA MET A 329 4.70 7.48 -36.07
C MET A 329 4.09 8.01 -34.76
N HIS A 330 2.83 7.64 -34.49
CA HIS A 330 2.20 7.83 -33.19
C HIS A 330 2.97 7.02 -32.12
N ILE A 331 4.07 7.58 -31.63
CA ILE A 331 4.79 7.06 -30.48
C ILE A 331 3.77 7.03 -29.34
N ARG A 332 3.39 5.82 -28.93
CA ARG A 332 2.60 5.67 -27.71
C ARG A 332 3.45 6.21 -26.58
N VAL A 333 2.87 7.06 -25.75
CA VAL A 333 3.59 7.68 -24.64
C VAL A 333 3.01 7.17 -23.34
N GLY A 334 3.69 6.19 -22.76
CA GLY A 334 3.43 5.69 -21.42
C GLY A 334 2.31 4.64 -21.33
N LEU A 335 1.73 4.50 -20.14
CA LEU A 335 0.64 3.55 -19.87
C LEU A 335 -0.72 4.08 -20.34
N VAL A 336 -1.28 3.47 -21.39
CA VAL A 336 -2.61 3.79 -21.94
C VAL A 336 -3.66 2.77 -21.51
N ARG A 337 -4.93 3.19 -21.42
CA ARG A 337 -6.04 2.35 -20.98
C ARG A 337 -6.94 1.95 -22.14
N ALA A 338 -7.15 0.65 -22.34
CA ALA A 338 -8.01 0.11 -23.37
C ALA A 338 -9.36 -0.34 -22.79
N GLY A 339 -10.46 0.13 -23.39
CA GLY A 339 -11.81 -0.29 -23.02
C GLY A 339 -12.04 -1.76 -23.36
N THR A 340 -12.58 -2.52 -22.42
CA THR A 340 -12.72 -3.98 -22.52
C THR A 340 -13.88 -4.43 -23.41
N TRP A 341 -14.81 -3.52 -23.76
CA TRP A 341 -16.02 -3.85 -24.51
C TRP A 341 -15.73 -4.33 -25.94
N HIS A 342 -14.82 -3.64 -26.64
CA HIS A 342 -14.48 -3.96 -28.03
C HIS A 342 -13.30 -4.92 -28.16
N THR A 343 -12.41 -4.95 -27.17
CA THR A 343 -11.18 -5.72 -27.25
C THR A 343 -11.32 -7.13 -26.68
N ALA A 344 -12.09 -7.28 -25.59
CA ALA A 344 -12.37 -8.54 -24.90
C ALA A 344 -11.18 -9.51 -24.87
N TRP A 345 -10.02 -9.03 -24.37
CA TRP A 345 -8.72 -9.71 -24.49
C TRP A 345 -8.76 -11.16 -24.01
N SER A 346 -9.38 -11.43 -22.86
CA SER A 346 -9.48 -12.80 -22.31
C SER A 346 -10.32 -13.77 -23.15
N GLN A 347 -11.15 -13.26 -24.08
CA GLN A 347 -12.09 -14.03 -24.88
C GLN A 347 -11.63 -14.24 -26.32
N HIS A 348 -10.54 -13.62 -26.75
CA HIS A 348 -9.98 -13.79 -28.09
C HIS A 348 -8.64 -14.52 -28.05
N CYS A 349 -8.23 -15.06 -29.19
CA CYS A 349 -6.90 -15.58 -29.47
C CYS A 349 -6.14 -14.61 -30.39
N LEU A 350 -4.81 -14.70 -30.45
CA LEU A 350 -3.98 -13.92 -31.38
C LEU A 350 -4.39 -14.10 -32.85
N CYS A 351 -4.94 -15.26 -33.21
CA CYS A 351 -5.45 -15.52 -34.55
C CYS A 351 -6.75 -14.76 -34.89
N GLY A 352 -7.35 -14.04 -33.94
CA GLY A 352 -8.63 -13.35 -34.08
C GLY A 352 -9.84 -14.20 -33.68
N ARG A 353 -9.68 -15.53 -33.56
CA ARG A 353 -10.76 -16.41 -33.13
C ARG A 353 -11.23 -16.08 -31.72
N ARG A 354 -12.54 -15.87 -31.56
CA ARG A 354 -13.17 -15.78 -30.23
C ARG A 354 -13.27 -17.18 -29.62
N THR A 355 -12.72 -17.33 -28.43
CA THR A 355 -12.79 -18.52 -27.59
C THR A 355 -13.48 -18.13 -26.28
N PRO A 356 -14.82 -18.31 -26.18
CA PRO A 356 -15.58 -18.04 -24.97
C PRO A 356 -15.00 -18.82 -23.78
N LYS A 357 -14.78 -18.15 -22.66
CA LYS A 357 -14.23 -18.75 -21.43
C LYS A 357 -14.91 -18.23 -20.19
N HIS A 358 -15.12 -19.11 -19.21
CA HIS A 358 -15.55 -18.68 -17.89
C HIS A 358 -14.39 -18.06 -17.09
N LEU A 359 -14.70 -17.16 -16.15
CA LEU A 359 -13.70 -16.51 -15.30
C LEU A 359 -12.84 -17.51 -14.49
N ARG A 360 -13.35 -18.72 -14.23
CA ARG A 360 -12.62 -19.80 -13.53
C ARG A 360 -11.57 -20.49 -14.40
N GLU A 361 -11.71 -20.44 -15.72
CA GLU A 361 -10.76 -21.03 -16.65
C GLU A 361 -9.52 -20.15 -16.73
N ARG A 362 -8.40 -20.66 -16.23
CA ARG A 362 -7.11 -19.94 -16.17
C ARG A 362 -6.19 -20.27 -17.32
N ARG A 363 -6.56 -21.23 -18.17
CA ARG A 363 -5.83 -21.56 -19.39
C ARG A 363 -6.62 -21.10 -20.61
N HIS A 364 -5.89 -20.57 -21.58
CA HIS A 364 -6.35 -20.36 -22.94
C HIS A 364 -6.03 -21.61 -23.76
N HIS A 365 -6.96 -21.99 -24.64
CA HIS A 365 -6.76 -23.00 -25.67
C HIS A 365 -7.53 -22.56 -26.91
N CYS A 366 -6.83 -22.34 -28.03
CA CYS A 366 -7.46 -21.98 -29.29
C CYS A 366 -7.56 -23.23 -30.19
N PRO A 367 -8.77 -23.67 -30.58
CA PRO A 367 -8.92 -24.84 -31.45
C PRO A 367 -8.48 -24.58 -32.90
N GLU A 368 -8.33 -23.32 -33.29
CA GLU A 368 -8.05 -22.94 -34.68
C GLU A 368 -6.55 -22.87 -34.97
N CYS A 369 -5.76 -22.26 -34.08
CA CYS A 369 -4.32 -22.11 -34.28
C CYS A 369 -3.48 -22.89 -33.24
N GLY A 370 -4.10 -23.64 -32.32
CA GLY A 370 -3.39 -24.43 -31.31
C GLY A 370 -2.70 -23.63 -30.19
N LEU A 371 -2.88 -22.30 -30.14
CA LEU A 371 -2.31 -21.48 -29.07
C LEU A 371 -2.84 -21.91 -27.70
N ALA A 372 -1.94 -22.18 -26.75
CA ALA A 372 -2.28 -22.61 -25.40
C ALA A 372 -1.35 -21.96 -24.36
N GLY A 373 -1.90 -21.54 -23.22
CA GLY A 373 -1.10 -20.92 -22.16
C GLY A 373 -1.94 -20.32 -21.04
N ASP A 374 -1.32 -19.62 -20.10
CA ASP A 374 -2.06 -18.87 -19.07
C ASP A 374 -2.94 -17.78 -19.73
N ARG A 375 -4.22 -17.76 -19.37
CA ARG A 375 -5.22 -16.87 -19.96
C ARG A 375 -4.84 -15.40 -19.77
N ASP A 376 -4.32 -15.04 -18.60
CA ASP A 376 -4.01 -13.65 -18.27
C ASP A 376 -2.76 -13.19 -19.07
N LEU A 377 -1.80 -14.09 -19.35
CA LEU A 377 -0.67 -13.79 -20.24
C LEU A 377 -1.07 -13.72 -21.72
N VAL A 378 -1.97 -14.59 -22.20
CA VAL A 378 -2.52 -14.47 -23.57
C VAL A 378 -3.30 -13.14 -23.73
N ALA A 379 -4.09 -12.76 -22.72
CA ALA A 379 -4.80 -11.49 -22.71
C ALA A 379 -3.84 -10.30 -22.76
N ALA A 380 -2.76 -10.33 -21.98
CA ALA A 380 -1.71 -9.32 -22.02
C ALA A 380 -1.02 -9.24 -23.40
N LEU A 381 -0.76 -10.38 -24.06
CA LEU A 381 -0.20 -10.40 -25.41
C LEU A 381 -1.16 -9.77 -26.44
N ILE A 382 -2.46 -10.04 -26.35
CA ILE A 382 -3.48 -9.34 -27.17
C ILE A 382 -3.52 -7.84 -26.86
N GLY A 383 -3.32 -7.47 -25.59
CA GLY A 383 -3.18 -6.08 -25.17
C GLY A 383 -2.01 -5.34 -25.84
N ALA A 384 -0.89 -6.03 -26.09
CA ALA A 384 0.26 -5.46 -26.81
C ALA A 384 -0.07 -5.08 -28.27
N HIS A 385 -1.07 -5.73 -28.86
CA HIS A 385 -1.58 -5.45 -30.21
C HIS A 385 -2.79 -4.50 -30.22
N THR A 386 -3.21 -3.97 -29.06
CA THR A 386 -4.36 -3.07 -29.01
C THR A 386 -3.95 -1.64 -29.34
N THR A 387 -4.49 -1.03 -30.39
CA THR A 387 -4.31 0.38 -30.77
C THR A 387 -5.46 1.24 -30.25
N LEU A 388 -5.21 2.55 -30.08
CA LEU A 388 -6.22 3.54 -29.72
C LEU A 388 -6.13 4.68 -30.71
N THR A 389 -7.26 5.10 -31.28
CA THR A 389 -7.33 6.33 -32.08
C THR A 389 -7.14 7.56 -31.18
N ASP A 390 -7.62 7.50 -29.93
CA ASP A 390 -7.41 8.54 -28.92
C ASP A 390 -7.02 7.90 -27.57
N PRO A 391 -5.77 8.09 -27.10
CA PRO A 391 -5.30 7.57 -25.82
C PRO A 391 -6.09 8.04 -24.58
N ALA A 392 -6.80 9.18 -24.67
CA ALA A 392 -7.65 9.69 -23.58
C ALA A 392 -9.03 9.01 -23.55
N ARG A 393 -9.38 8.26 -24.60
CA ARG A 393 -10.68 7.62 -24.78
C ARG A 393 -10.55 6.10 -24.90
N PRO A 394 -10.66 5.37 -23.77
CA PRO A 394 -10.53 3.92 -23.76
C PRO A 394 -11.48 3.17 -24.71
N ASP A 395 -12.65 3.75 -25.01
CA ASP A 395 -13.65 3.19 -25.93
C ASP A 395 -13.18 3.13 -27.40
N THR A 396 -12.14 3.88 -27.77
CA THR A 396 -11.53 3.84 -29.11
C THR A 396 -10.58 2.67 -29.31
N ALA A 397 -10.34 1.86 -28.28
CA ALA A 397 -9.41 0.74 -28.34
C ALA A 397 -9.87 -0.35 -29.34
N ARG A 398 -8.96 -0.78 -30.21
CA ARG A 398 -9.17 -1.88 -31.19
C ARG A 398 -7.94 -2.78 -31.19
N VAL A 399 -8.15 -4.09 -31.38
CA VAL A 399 -7.02 -5.02 -31.55
C VAL A 399 -6.61 -5.01 -33.02
N ASP A 400 -5.32 -4.79 -33.28
CA ASP A 400 -4.72 -4.98 -34.60
C ASP A 400 -4.47 -6.47 -34.83
N TRP A 401 -5.47 -7.14 -35.39
CA TRP A 401 -5.43 -8.58 -35.67
C TRP A 401 -4.41 -8.95 -36.75
N THR A 402 -4.11 -8.02 -37.67
CA THR A 402 -3.06 -8.23 -38.68
C THR A 402 -1.70 -8.31 -38.00
N ALA A 403 -1.37 -7.34 -37.13
CA ALA A 403 -0.13 -7.38 -36.36
C ALA A 403 -0.05 -8.57 -35.39
N ALA A 404 -1.19 -8.96 -34.79
CA ALA A 404 -1.26 -10.14 -33.92
C ALA A 404 -1.01 -11.43 -34.71
N ARG A 405 -1.55 -11.55 -35.93
CA ARG A 405 -1.31 -12.69 -36.83
C ARG A 405 0.15 -12.75 -37.27
N ILE A 406 0.72 -11.62 -37.71
CA ILE A 406 2.15 -11.54 -38.05
C ILE A 406 3.02 -12.00 -36.88
N THR A 407 2.67 -11.64 -35.65
CA THR A 407 3.39 -12.10 -34.45
C THR A 407 3.25 -13.61 -34.25
N LEU A 408 2.04 -14.16 -34.43
CA LEU A 408 1.81 -15.60 -34.36
C LEU A 408 2.65 -16.37 -35.39
N ASP A 409 2.71 -15.87 -36.63
CA ASP A 409 3.46 -16.48 -37.73
C ASP A 409 4.97 -16.32 -37.52
N HIS A 410 5.42 -15.16 -37.02
CA HIS A 410 6.82 -14.86 -36.79
C HIS A 410 7.45 -15.71 -35.67
N TYR A 411 6.80 -15.78 -34.51
CA TYR A 411 7.32 -16.54 -33.37
C TYR A 411 6.97 -18.03 -33.43
N GLY A 412 5.83 -18.36 -34.05
CA GLY A 412 5.26 -19.69 -34.01
C GLY A 412 4.58 -20.02 -32.68
N VAL A 413 3.55 -20.86 -32.73
CA VAL A 413 2.72 -21.24 -31.58
C VAL A 413 3.55 -21.90 -30.47
N ALA A 414 4.50 -22.77 -30.83
CA ALA A 414 5.33 -23.48 -29.86
C ALA A 414 6.20 -22.52 -29.03
N THR A 415 6.82 -21.52 -29.68
CA THR A 415 7.65 -20.51 -29.02
C THR A 415 6.80 -19.62 -28.12
N ILE A 416 5.61 -19.20 -28.59
CA ILE A 416 4.71 -18.38 -27.77
C ILE A 416 4.23 -19.19 -26.57
N ASN A 417 3.76 -20.43 -26.74
CA ASN A 417 3.34 -21.29 -25.62
C ASN A 417 4.48 -21.43 -24.60
N ARG A 418 5.70 -21.69 -25.07
CA ARG A 418 6.90 -21.76 -24.21
C ARG A 418 7.11 -20.46 -23.44
N ALA A 419 7.12 -19.31 -24.11
CA ALA A 419 7.31 -18.02 -23.45
C ALA A 419 6.18 -17.67 -22.46
N LEU A 420 4.95 -18.14 -22.69
CA LEU A 420 3.82 -17.92 -21.78
C LEU A 420 3.81 -18.90 -20.59
N ASP A 421 4.35 -20.10 -20.75
CA ASP A 421 4.46 -21.10 -19.67
C ASP A 421 5.74 -20.89 -18.82
N GLU A 422 6.88 -20.63 -19.47
CA GLU A 422 8.17 -20.36 -18.84
C GLU A 422 8.33 -18.92 -18.36
N GLY A 423 7.51 -18.01 -18.90
CA GLY A 423 7.65 -16.56 -18.84
C GLY A 423 8.20 -16.09 -17.51
N LEU A 424 9.44 -15.57 -17.54
CA LEU A 424 10.27 -15.11 -16.41
C LEU A 424 9.61 -15.39 -15.05
N GLN A 425 9.52 -16.68 -14.70
CA GLN A 425 9.09 -17.09 -13.35
C GLN A 425 10.17 -16.73 -12.31
N GLY A 426 11.30 -16.18 -12.76
CA GLY A 426 12.31 -15.47 -11.97
C GLY A 426 11.77 -14.20 -11.30
N ALA A 427 10.91 -14.40 -10.30
CA ALA A 427 10.79 -13.62 -9.08
C ALA A 427 10.71 -12.08 -9.15
N LEU A 428 9.49 -11.57 -9.36
CA LEU A 428 8.96 -10.55 -8.44
C LEU A 428 7.93 -11.16 -7.48
N THR A 429 8.10 -12.43 -7.11
CA THR A 429 7.42 -13.07 -5.96
C THR A 429 8.05 -12.56 -4.66
N GLU A 430 8.02 -11.25 -4.46
CA GLU A 430 8.33 -10.69 -3.15
C GLU A 430 7.22 -11.07 -2.18
N SER A 431 7.56 -11.97 -1.26
CA SER A 431 6.75 -12.31 -0.11
C SER A 431 6.22 -11.03 0.56
N THR A 432 4.91 -10.93 0.72
CA THR A 432 4.27 -9.83 1.45
C THR A 432 4.48 -9.93 2.96
N GLY A 433 5.34 -10.86 3.42
CA GLY A 433 5.77 -10.96 4.79
C GLY A 433 6.80 -9.87 5.04
N THR A 434 6.57 -9.04 6.05
CA THR A 434 7.70 -8.37 6.69
C THR A 434 8.64 -9.48 7.18
N HIS A 435 9.66 -9.83 6.40
CA HIS A 435 10.77 -10.62 6.92
C HIS A 435 11.32 -9.77 8.05
N ARG A 436 11.02 -10.20 9.27
CA ARG A 436 11.57 -9.56 10.46
C ARG A 436 13.07 -9.81 10.34
N PRO A 437 13.94 -8.79 10.38
CA PRO A 437 15.36 -9.06 10.54
C PRO A 437 15.48 -9.93 11.78
N ASP A 438 16.18 -11.04 11.61
CA ASP A 438 16.43 -11.97 12.69
C ASP A 438 17.05 -11.18 13.82
N ARG A 439 16.48 -11.30 15.02
CA ARG A 439 17.06 -10.65 16.19
C ARG A 439 18.30 -11.45 16.53
N HIS A 440 19.43 -11.10 15.90
CA HIS A 440 20.72 -11.41 16.46
C HIS A 440 20.80 -10.77 17.84
N ARG A 441 20.63 -11.67 18.80
CA ARG A 441 21.12 -11.73 20.17
C ARG A 441 22.34 -10.83 20.41
N THR A 442 22.10 -9.62 20.92
CA THR A 442 23.05 -8.88 21.76
C THR A 442 22.27 -8.10 22.82
N GLY A 443 22.75 -8.15 24.07
CA GLY A 443 22.28 -7.28 25.16
C GLY A 443 21.50 -7.99 26.27
N ALA A 444 22.22 -8.31 27.34
CA ALA A 444 21.71 -8.82 28.61
C ALA A 444 20.51 -8.02 29.15
N ARG A 445 19.49 -8.74 29.64
CA ARG A 445 18.46 -8.15 30.52
C ARG A 445 18.98 -8.12 31.95
N PRO A 446 18.83 -7.02 32.70
CA PRO A 446 19.07 -7.04 34.13
C PRO A 446 18.04 -7.93 34.83
N ARG A 447 18.52 -8.83 35.70
CA ARG A 447 17.72 -9.69 36.57
C ARG A 447 16.84 -8.82 37.47
N ARG A 448 15.54 -9.10 37.46
CA ARG A 448 14.57 -8.56 38.42
C ARG A 448 14.73 -9.33 39.75
N PRO A 449 14.86 -8.67 40.91
CA PRO A 449 15.03 -9.38 42.18
C PRO A 449 13.78 -10.18 42.52
N GLN A 450 13.97 -11.46 42.83
CA GLN A 450 12.94 -12.33 43.38
C GLN A 450 12.66 -11.89 44.82
N ARG A 451 11.39 -11.62 45.10
CA ARG A 451 10.89 -11.36 46.46
C ARG A 451 10.53 -12.72 47.06
N SER A 452 11.39 -13.23 47.93
CA SER A 452 11.14 -14.43 48.74
C SER A 452 10.15 -14.09 49.85
N THR A 453 8.99 -14.74 49.86
CA THR A 453 8.14 -14.84 51.05
C THR A 453 8.40 -16.21 51.65
N ALA A 454 9.03 -16.23 52.83
CA ALA A 454 9.17 -17.40 53.67
C ALA A 454 7.82 -17.74 54.34
N PRO A 455 7.48 -19.03 54.53
CA PRO A 455 6.45 -19.46 55.47
C PRO A 455 7.05 -19.67 56.88
N PRO A 456 6.24 -19.57 57.95
CA PRO A 456 6.73 -19.72 59.32
C PRO A 456 6.91 -21.18 59.72
N ALA A 457 7.85 -21.38 60.63
CA ALA A 457 8.19 -22.63 61.27
C ALA A 457 7.12 -23.04 62.31
N THR A 458 6.89 -24.35 62.42
CA THR A 458 6.35 -24.97 63.63
C THR A 458 7.14 -26.23 63.93
N LEU A 459 7.49 -26.37 65.22
CA LEU A 459 8.38 -27.34 65.82
C LEU A 459 7.73 -28.71 66.08
N ALA A 460 8.59 -29.73 66.04
CA ALA A 460 8.69 -30.93 66.90
C ALA A 460 7.53 -31.95 66.97
N GLY A 461 7.91 -33.22 66.86
CA GLY A 461 7.11 -34.40 67.23
C GLY A 461 7.64 -35.67 66.57
N GLU A 462 8.33 -36.48 67.37
CA GLU A 462 9.00 -37.74 67.02
C GLU A 462 8.05 -38.92 66.76
N ASP A 463 8.67 -40.00 66.26
CA ASP A 463 8.32 -41.43 66.33
C ASP A 463 7.25 -42.06 65.43
N GLY A 464 7.65 -43.21 64.85
CA GLY A 464 6.75 -44.35 64.67
C GLY A 464 6.75 -44.96 63.27
N GLY A 465 7.46 -46.06 63.09
CA GLY A 465 7.59 -46.78 61.81
C GLY A 465 6.32 -47.40 61.25
N GLY A 466 6.42 -47.92 60.02
CA GLY A 466 5.64 -49.09 59.64
C GLY A 466 5.14 -49.17 58.19
N VAL A 467 5.77 -50.08 57.44
CA VAL A 467 5.14 -51.10 56.57
C VAL A 467 4.47 -50.67 55.25
N LEU A 468 5.16 -51.10 54.18
CA LEU A 468 4.70 -51.77 52.95
C LEU A 468 3.24 -51.59 52.48
N GLY A 469 3.09 -51.19 51.22
CA GLY A 469 1.83 -51.27 50.48
C GLY A 469 1.99 -50.87 49.02
N GLU A 470 2.61 -51.73 48.22
CA GLU A 470 2.56 -51.67 46.75
C GLU A 470 1.11 -51.80 46.27
N LEU A 471 0.70 -50.94 45.33
CA LEU A 471 -0.49 -51.14 44.50
C LEU A 471 -0.20 -50.78 43.04
N PRO A 472 -0.89 -51.45 42.09
CA PRO A 472 -0.22 -51.90 40.89
C PRO A 472 -0.55 -51.11 39.62
N VAL A 473 0.39 -51.29 38.67
CA VAL A 473 0.31 -51.07 37.24
C VAL A 473 -0.98 -51.63 36.66
N ARG A 474 -1.75 -50.80 35.95
CA ARG A 474 -2.93 -51.25 35.20
C ARG A 474 -2.51 -51.62 33.79
N ALA A 475 -2.50 -52.93 33.55
CA ALA A 475 -2.24 -53.57 32.27
C ALA A 475 -3.35 -53.33 31.25
N THR A 476 -2.89 -53.28 30.01
CA THR A 476 -3.55 -53.48 28.73
C THR A 476 -4.40 -54.75 28.67
N HIS A 477 -5.55 -54.70 27.98
CA HIS A 477 -6.08 -55.87 27.26
C HIS A 477 -6.75 -55.47 25.94
N PRO A 478 -6.84 -56.40 24.96
CA PRO A 478 -6.91 -56.09 23.54
C PRO A 478 -8.19 -56.61 22.85
N CYS A 479 -8.27 -56.29 21.55
CA CYS A 479 -8.97 -56.97 20.46
C CYS A 479 -10.48 -57.22 20.54
N HIS A 480 -11.23 -56.72 19.56
CA HIS A 480 -11.98 -57.57 18.63
C HIS A 480 -12.16 -56.87 17.28
N SER A 481 -11.70 -57.55 16.23
CA SER A 481 -11.88 -57.22 14.82
C SER A 481 -13.24 -57.71 14.33
N ALA A 482 -13.92 -56.91 13.51
CA ALA A 482 -14.94 -57.39 12.57
C ALA A 482 -14.85 -56.58 11.26
N PRO A 483 -15.02 -57.21 10.08
CA PRO A 483 -14.70 -56.63 8.79
C PRO A 483 -15.94 -56.05 8.07
N GLY A 484 -15.69 -55.10 7.16
CA GLY A 484 -16.58 -54.86 6.01
C GLY A 484 -17.47 -53.62 6.09
N CYS A 485 -17.02 -52.52 5.49
CA CYS A 485 -17.85 -51.62 4.69
C CYS A 485 -16.95 -50.77 3.79
N GLY A 486 -17.28 -50.74 2.50
CA GLY A 486 -16.49 -50.15 1.41
C GLY A 486 -16.41 -48.62 1.40
N PRO A 487 -15.75 -48.05 0.37
CA PRO A 487 -15.32 -46.66 0.37
C PRO A 487 -16.48 -45.69 0.14
N VAL A 488 -16.60 -44.73 1.05
CA VAL A 488 -17.52 -43.59 0.95
C VAL A 488 -16.94 -42.59 -0.06
N HIS A 489 -17.67 -42.38 -1.17
CA HIS A 489 -17.44 -41.26 -2.09
C HIS A 489 -17.67 -39.91 -1.38
N PRO A 490 -16.82 -38.89 -1.59
CA PRO A 490 -17.11 -37.55 -1.10
C PRO A 490 -18.17 -36.89 -1.98
N THR A 491 -19.37 -36.73 -1.43
CA THR A 491 -20.42 -35.88 -1.98
C THR A 491 -19.98 -34.43 -1.98
N THR A 492 -19.90 -33.85 -3.17
CA THR A 492 -19.76 -32.42 -3.42
C THR A 492 -21.08 -31.72 -3.08
N PRO A 493 -21.07 -30.53 -2.45
CA PRO A 493 -22.29 -29.75 -2.32
C PRO A 493 -22.65 -29.10 -3.66
N ASP A 494 -23.80 -29.51 -4.16
CA ASP A 494 -24.54 -28.95 -5.29
C ASP A 494 -25.00 -27.51 -4.96
N GLU A 495 -24.32 -26.51 -5.53
CA GLU A 495 -24.79 -25.13 -5.57
C GLU A 495 -25.54 -24.87 -6.89
N THR A 496 -26.71 -25.49 -7.04
CA THR A 496 -27.76 -25.01 -7.94
C THR A 496 -29.04 -24.71 -7.17
N ARG A 497 -29.16 -23.46 -6.70
CA ARG A 497 -30.46 -22.87 -6.37
C ARG A 497 -30.56 -21.47 -6.95
N PRO A 498 -31.59 -21.17 -7.75
CA PRO A 498 -31.77 -19.85 -8.36
C PRO A 498 -32.08 -18.81 -7.27
N ALA A 499 -31.49 -17.62 -7.43
CA ALA A 499 -31.75 -16.49 -6.57
C ALA A 499 -33.24 -16.12 -6.63
N LYS A 500 -33.92 -16.14 -5.49
CA LYS A 500 -35.28 -15.58 -5.35
C LYS A 500 -35.25 -14.12 -5.81
N ALA A 501 -36.08 -13.81 -6.81
CA ALA A 501 -36.33 -12.47 -7.29
C ALA A 501 -36.73 -11.57 -6.10
N ARG A 502 -35.86 -10.61 -5.79
CA ARG A 502 -36.14 -9.59 -4.79
C ARG A 502 -36.82 -8.45 -5.54
N THR A 503 -38.14 -8.37 -5.40
CA THR A 503 -38.94 -7.25 -5.90
C THR A 503 -38.37 -5.94 -5.35
N THR A 504 -38.00 -5.06 -6.27
CA THR A 504 -37.47 -3.73 -5.97
C THR A 504 -38.66 -2.79 -5.80
N PRO A 505 -38.78 -2.03 -4.70
CA PRO A 505 -39.86 -1.07 -4.59
C PRO A 505 -39.61 0.09 -5.54
N GLU A 506 -40.71 0.45 -6.17
CA GLU A 506 -40.93 1.43 -7.21
C GLU A 506 -40.25 2.78 -6.94
N ARG A 507 -39.36 3.16 -7.86
CA ARG A 507 -38.59 4.39 -7.80
C ARG A 507 -39.49 5.53 -8.29
N ARG A 508 -40.17 6.21 -7.35
CA ARG A 508 -40.91 7.46 -7.64
C ARG A 508 -40.01 8.44 -8.39
N ARG A 509 -40.40 8.75 -9.62
CA ARG A 509 -39.85 9.81 -10.46
C ARG A 509 -40.03 11.15 -9.73
N ARG A 510 -38.93 11.84 -9.42
CA ARG A 510 -38.94 13.27 -9.11
C ARG A 510 -38.63 14.03 -10.39
N THR A 511 -39.56 14.88 -10.79
CA THR A 511 -39.44 15.88 -11.85
C THR A 511 -38.32 16.89 -11.53
N PRO A 512 -37.65 17.44 -12.55
CA PRO A 512 -36.64 18.47 -12.36
C PRO A 512 -37.32 19.79 -12.04
N ARG A 513 -36.98 20.36 -10.88
CA ARG A 513 -37.44 21.69 -10.46
C ARG A 513 -36.35 22.69 -10.85
N THR A 514 -36.74 23.63 -11.70
CA THR A 514 -36.02 24.84 -12.12
C THR A 514 -35.46 25.57 -10.89
N VAL A 515 -34.18 25.92 -10.89
CA VAL A 515 -33.58 26.82 -9.88
C VAL A 515 -32.98 28.00 -10.61
N GLY A 516 -33.68 29.13 -10.49
CA GLY A 516 -33.17 30.45 -10.79
C GLY A 516 -32.16 30.92 -9.74
N GLN A 517 -31.35 31.88 -10.19
CA GLN A 517 -30.38 32.64 -9.43
C GLN A 517 -30.97 33.26 -8.15
N THR A 518 -30.18 33.34 -7.08
CA THR A 518 -29.82 34.61 -6.39
C THR A 518 -28.94 34.38 -5.14
N ARG A 519 -27.92 35.25 -5.05
CA ARG A 519 -27.32 35.94 -3.88
C ARG A 519 -26.72 35.16 -2.69
N ASN A 520 -25.40 35.37 -2.55
CA ASN A 520 -24.65 35.96 -1.44
C ASN A 520 -24.78 35.48 0.02
N HIS A 521 -23.57 35.29 0.58
CA HIS A 521 -23.10 35.41 1.96
C HIS A 521 -23.27 34.22 2.91
N SER A 522 -22.11 33.69 3.35
CA SER A 522 -21.69 33.44 4.75
C SER A 522 -20.79 32.20 4.81
N GLY A 523 -19.50 32.38 5.14
CA GLY A 523 -18.51 31.30 5.21
C GLY A 523 -18.57 30.44 6.48
N PRO A 524 -17.64 29.48 6.63
CA PRO A 524 -17.20 29.09 7.96
C PRO A 524 -15.67 28.99 8.12
N ARG A 525 -15.21 29.70 9.15
CA ARG A 525 -14.07 29.46 10.07
C ARG A 525 -13.10 28.32 9.71
N GLN A 526 -11.93 28.71 9.19
CA GLN A 526 -10.67 28.00 9.43
C GLN A 526 -9.90 28.71 10.54
N THR A 527 -9.64 28.03 11.66
CA THR A 527 -8.57 28.43 12.58
C THR A 527 -7.27 27.78 12.08
N GLY A 528 -6.69 28.39 11.05
CA GLY A 528 -5.32 28.14 10.61
C GLY A 528 -4.54 29.44 10.76
N LEU A 529 -3.55 29.45 11.66
CA LEU A 529 -2.54 30.51 11.70
C LEU A 529 -1.72 30.39 10.41
N SER A 530 -2.07 31.20 9.43
CA SER A 530 -1.26 31.46 8.24
C SER A 530 -0.45 32.71 8.52
N ILE A 531 0.86 32.56 8.74
CA ILE A 531 1.80 33.68 8.92
C ILE A 531 2.52 33.89 7.57
N GLY A 532 2.45 35.10 7.05
CA GLY A 532 3.09 35.52 5.80
C GLY A 532 4.63 35.51 5.86
N PRO A 533 5.31 35.68 4.72
CA PRO A 533 6.70 35.30 4.57
C PRO A 533 7.63 36.40 5.09
N ASN A 534 8.34 36.12 6.17
CA ASN A 534 9.62 36.74 6.51
C ASN A 534 10.43 35.75 7.36
N ILE A 535 10.87 34.66 6.74
CA ILE A 535 11.85 33.74 7.36
C ILE A 535 13.22 34.17 6.86
N MET A 536 13.87 35.05 7.61
CA MET A 536 15.28 35.39 7.46
C MET A 536 16.10 34.38 8.28
N ILE A 537 16.94 33.58 7.63
CA ILE A 537 18.02 32.85 8.33
C ILE A 537 19.14 33.87 8.58
N ARG A 538 19.14 34.52 9.75
CA ARG A 538 20.23 35.42 10.18
C ARG A 538 21.34 34.61 10.86
N SER A 539 22.52 34.56 10.25
CA SER A 539 23.78 34.27 10.95
C SER A 539 24.27 35.56 11.60
N GLY A 540 24.20 35.66 12.93
CA GLY A 540 24.55 36.87 13.67
C GLY A 540 25.86 36.73 14.46
N ILE A 541 26.90 37.45 14.05
CA ILE A 541 27.91 38.02 14.96
C ILE A 541 28.17 39.46 14.47
N ARG A 542 27.84 40.47 15.29
CA ARG A 542 28.37 41.84 15.18
C ARG A 542 29.01 42.23 16.52
N PRO A 543 30.21 42.82 16.53
CA PRO A 543 30.81 43.34 17.75
C PRO A 543 30.24 44.72 18.12
N ARG A 544 30.11 44.96 19.43
CA ARG A 544 29.82 46.27 20.02
C ARG A 544 31.13 47.09 20.09
N THR A 545 31.18 48.22 19.42
CA THR A 545 32.15 49.29 19.73
C THR A 545 31.58 50.16 20.84
N ARG A 546 32.34 50.29 21.95
CA ARG A 546 32.13 51.32 22.98
C ARG A 546 32.90 52.56 22.54
N HIS A 547 32.21 53.70 22.43
CA HIS A 547 32.85 55.00 22.53
C HIS A 547 33.23 55.25 23.99
N GLY A 548 34.49 55.66 24.20
CA GLY A 548 34.95 56.30 25.43
C GLY A 548 35.49 57.67 25.06
N GLU A 549 34.86 58.71 25.58
CA GLU A 549 35.41 60.06 25.70
C GLU A 549 36.45 60.07 26.83
N ASN A 550 37.61 60.69 26.59
CA ASN A 550 38.04 61.87 27.35
C ASN A 550 39.38 62.42 26.86
N GLN A 551 39.37 63.72 26.62
CA GLN A 551 40.46 64.70 26.53
C GLN A 551 41.22 64.83 27.87
N PRO A 552 42.32 65.63 28.00
CA PRO A 552 42.83 66.70 27.13
C PRO A 552 44.03 66.37 26.24
#